data_AF-A0A7X5Q8V5-F1
#
_entry.id   AF-A0A7X5Q8V5-F1
#
_cell.length_a   1.000
_cell.length_b   1.000
_cell.length_c   1.000
_cell.angle_alpha   90.00
_cell.angle_beta   90.00
_cell.angle_gamma   90.00
#
_symmetry.space_group_name_H-M   'P 1'
#
loop_
_entity.id
_entity.type
_entity.pdbx_description
1 polymer ?
#
loop_
_entity_poly.entity_id
_entity_poly.type
_entity_poly.pdbx_seq_one_letter_code
_entity_poly.pdbx_strand_id
1 'polypeptide(L)'
;MRDTHPDITQKIYELIKRKTHLERLMMGCSMYETSKYLIVRAIKEKTPLISKSALRQEIFLHFYGNDFDYEQRKKIIQYLSKDRVRESCYHDSLP
;
A
#
# COMPACT_ATOMS: atom_id res chain seq x y z
N MET A 1 -12.35 -9.33 12.73
CA MET A 1 -11.82 -10.59 13.29
C MET A 1 -12.10 -10.61 14.79
N ARG A 2 -12.83 -11.63 15.27
CA ARG A 2 -12.99 -11.93 16.71
C ARG A 2 -12.18 -13.17 17.12
N ASP A 3 -11.31 -13.64 16.23
CA ASP A 3 -10.53 -14.87 16.43
C ASP A 3 -9.35 -14.66 17.39
N THR A 4 -9.08 -13.42 17.78
CA THR A 4 -8.05 -13.07 18.76
C THR A 4 -8.68 -12.92 20.15
N HIS A 5 -8.25 -13.76 21.09
CA HIS A 5 -8.69 -13.69 22.49
C HIS A 5 -8.37 -12.31 23.09
N PRO A 6 -9.26 -11.70 23.90
CA PRO A 6 -9.07 -10.35 24.46
C PRO A 6 -7.70 -10.14 25.14
N ASP A 7 -7.21 -11.14 25.89
CA ASP A 7 -5.91 -11.06 26.57
C ASP A 7 -4.74 -10.93 25.59
N ILE A 8 -4.83 -11.55 24.42
CA ILE A 8 -3.80 -11.43 23.38
C ILE A 8 -3.86 -10.05 22.74
N THR A 9 -5.06 -9.55 22.48
CA THR A 9 -5.27 -8.18 22.00
C THR A 9 -4.65 -7.17 22.97
N GLN A 10 -4.88 -7.34 24.28
CA GLN A 10 -4.29 -6.49 25.32
C GLN A 10 -2.76 -6.55 25.33
N LYS A 11 -2.17 -7.75 25.25
CA LYS A 11 -0.70 -7.92 25.16
C LYS A 11 -0.12 -7.22 23.92
N ILE A 12 -0.79 -7.32 22.78
CA ILE A 12 -0.36 -6.64 21.54
C ILE A 12 -0.36 -5.12 21.74
N TYR A 13 -1.42 -4.56 22.34
CA TYR A 13 -1.49 -3.14 22.64
C TYR A 13 -0.36 -2.67 23.57
N GLU A 14 -0.06 -3.44 24.62
CA GLU A 14 1.04 -3.11 25.53
C GLU A 14 2.41 -3.13 24.84
N LEU A 15 2.66 -4.10 23.97
CA LEU A 15 3.89 -4.18 23.19
C LEU A 15 4.05 -2.98 22.23
N ILE A 16 2.96 -2.55 21.58
CA ILE A 16 2.97 -1.39 20.69
C ILE A 16 3.19 -0.10 21.50
N LYS A 17 2.56 0.03 22.68
CA LYS A 17 2.67 1.23 23.53
C LYS A 17 4.09 1.45 24.06
N ARG A 18 4.86 0.37 24.27
CA ARG A 18 6.27 0.45 24.71
C ARG A 18 7.22 0.99 23.62
N LYS A 19 6.79 1.03 22.36
CA LYS A 19 7.62 1.52 21.24
C LYS A 19 7.64 3.04 21.18
N THR A 20 8.76 3.58 20.74
CA THR A 20 8.93 5.00 20.41
C THR A 20 8.05 5.41 19.21
N HIS A 21 7.85 6.71 19.05
CA HIS A 21 7.13 7.28 17.90
C HIS A 21 7.76 6.85 16.57
N LEU A 22 9.10 6.87 16.49
CA LEU A 22 9.84 6.48 15.30
C LEU A 22 9.65 4.99 14.98
N GLU A 23 9.77 4.11 15.97
CA GLU A 23 9.56 2.67 15.76
C GLU A 23 8.14 2.37 15.26
N ARG A 24 7.12 3.05 15.80
CA ARG A 24 5.74 2.89 15.34
C ARG A 24 5.57 3.36 13.88
N LEU A 25 6.20 4.47 13.51
CA LEU A 25 6.21 4.95 12.12
C LEU A 25 6.88 3.92 11.19
N MET A 26 8.07 3.43 11.57
CA MET A 26 8.81 2.45 10.79
C MET A 26 8.04 1.15 10.61
N MET A 27 7.34 0.67 11.65
CA MET A 27 6.45 -0.48 11.54
C MET A 27 5.37 -0.26 10.47
N GLY A 28 4.70 0.89 10.48
CA GLY A 28 3.70 1.24 9.46
C GLY A 28 4.28 1.26 8.05
N CYS A 29 5.45 1.88 7.87
CA CYS A 29 6.15 1.93 6.59
C CYS A 29 6.55 0.53 6.10
N SER A 30 7.14 -0.30 6.95
CA SER A 30 7.55 -1.66 6.60
C SER A 30 6.36 -2.56 6.26
N MET A 31 5.24 -2.41 6.99
CA MET A 31 4.01 -3.13 6.69
C MET A 31 3.42 -2.71 5.35
N TYR A 32 3.42 -1.40 5.05
CA TYR A 32 2.95 -0.88 3.77
C TYR A 32 3.79 -1.40 2.60
N GLU A 33 5.12 -1.33 2.68
CA GLU A 33 6.00 -1.84 1.64
C GLU A 33 5.82 -3.35 1.43
N THR A 34 5.67 -4.12 2.51
CA THR A 34 5.38 -5.55 2.44
C THR A 34 4.05 -5.82 1.74
N SER A 35 2.99 -5.13 2.15
CA SER A 35 1.66 -5.28 1.54
C SER A 35 1.69 -4.94 0.05
N LYS A 36 2.28 -3.79 -0.31
CA LYS A 36 2.44 -3.36 -1.69
C LYS A 36 3.24 -4.36 -2.52
N TYR A 37 4.32 -4.91 -1.98
CA TYR A 37 5.11 -5.95 -2.64
C TYR A 37 4.27 -7.18 -2.98
N LEU A 38 3.50 -7.71 -2.01
CA LEU A 38 2.66 -8.88 -2.20
C LEU A 38 1.57 -8.63 -3.25
N ILE A 39 0.90 -7.47 -3.19
CA ILE A 39 -0.14 -7.11 -4.16
C ILE A 39 0.42 -6.95 -5.57
N VAL A 40 1.54 -6.26 -5.73
CA VAL A 40 2.20 -6.12 -7.03
C VAL A 40 2.59 -7.48 -7.62
N ARG A 41 3.12 -8.39 -6.79
CA ARG A 41 3.46 -9.75 -7.23
C ARG A 41 2.22 -10.52 -7.67
N ALA A 42 1.15 -10.52 -6.87
CA ALA A 42 -0.10 -11.21 -7.20
C ALA A 42 -0.74 -10.68 -8.49
N ILE A 43 -0.71 -9.36 -8.73
CA ILE A 43 -1.21 -8.76 -9.98
C ILE A 43 -0.36 -9.22 -11.17
N LYS A 44 0.97 -9.16 -11.05
CA LYS A 44 1.89 -9.56 -12.14
C LYS A 44 1.83 -11.06 -12.44
N GLU A 45 1.57 -11.89 -11.43
CA GLU A 45 1.37 -13.33 -11.63
C GLU A 45 0.11 -13.61 -12.45
N LYS A 46 -0.98 -12.89 -12.19
CA LYS A 46 -2.23 -12.98 -12.97
C LYS A 46 -2.13 -12.34 -14.35
N THR A 47 -1.35 -11.28 -14.50
CA THR A 47 -1.20 -10.54 -15.76
C THR A 47 0.26 -10.13 -15.98
N PRO A 48 1.09 -11.03 -16.54
CA PRO A 48 2.54 -10.83 -16.66
C PRO A 48 2.95 -9.59 -17.48
N LEU A 49 2.16 -9.23 -18.50
CA LEU A 49 2.44 -8.12 -19.43
C LEU A 49 1.68 -6.84 -19.06
N ILE A 50 1.29 -6.67 -17.79
CA ILE A 50 0.56 -5.47 -17.35
C ILE A 50 1.40 -4.20 -17.56
N SER A 51 0.80 -3.18 -18.16
CA SER A 51 1.46 -1.87 -18.34
C SER A 51 1.65 -1.16 -17.00
N LYS A 52 2.59 -0.20 -16.94
CA LYS A 52 2.83 0.58 -15.72
C LYS A 52 1.60 1.37 -15.26
N SER A 53 0.85 1.94 -16.21
CA SER A 53 -0.36 2.71 -15.91
C SER A 53 -1.49 1.80 -15.42
N ALA A 54 -1.67 0.61 -16.01
CA ALA A 54 -2.63 -0.38 -15.56
C ALA A 54 -2.29 -0.92 -14.16
N LEU A 55 -1.01 -1.23 -13.90
CA LEU A 55 -0.56 -1.68 -12.57
C LEU A 55 -0.86 -0.63 -11.49
N ARG A 56 -0.70 0.66 -11.79
CA ARG A 56 -1.05 1.75 -10.86
C ARG A 56 -2.54 1.83 -10.57
N GLN A 57 -3.38 1.58 -11.58
CA GLN A 57 -4.83 1.54 -11.40
C GLN A 57 -5.25 0.35 -10.52
N GLU A 58 -4.69 -0.83 -10.76
CA GLU A 58 -4.94 -2.02 -9.94
C GLU A 58 -4.53 -1.83 -8.48
N ILE A 59 -3.34 -1.25 -8.23
CA ILE A 59 -2.88 -0.91 -6.87
C ILE A 59 -3.86 0.08 -6.21
N PHE A 60 -4.29 1.12 -6.93
CA PHE A 60 -5.26 2.09 -6.41
C PHE A 60 -6.57 1.41 -6.01
N LEU A 61 -7.12 0.58 -6.90
CA LEU A 61 -8.37 -0.14 -6.64
C LEU A 61 -8.25 -1.07 -5.44
N HIS A 62 -7.10 -1.75 -5.28
CA HIS A 62 -6.87 -2.67 -4.18
C HIS A 62 -6.81 -1.97 -2.81
N PHE A 63 -6.07 -0.86 -2.72
CA PHE A 63 -5.86 -0.17 -1.44
C PHE A 63 -6.98 0.82 -1.09
N TYR A 64 -7.54 1.49 -2.10
CA TYR A 64 -8.41 2.66 -1.88
C TYR A 64 -9.72 2.58 -2.65
N GLY A 65 -9.95 1.56 -3.48
CA GLY A 65 -11.13 1.49 -4.34
C GLY A 65 -12.47 1.48 -3.58
N ASN A 66 -12.47 1.11 -2.31
CA ASN A 66 -13.68 1.12 -1.49
C ASN A 66 -13.91 2.46 -0.75
N ASP A 67 -12.92 3.36 -0.75
CA ASP A 67 -12.99 4.65 -0.08
C ASP A 67 -13.65 5.73 -0.96
N PHE A 68 -13.90 5.41 -2.23
CA PHE A 68 -14.41 6.34 -3.25
C PHE A 68 -15.67 5.79 -3.92
N ASP A 69 -16.60 6.70 -4.24
CA ASP A 69 -17.75 6.36 -5.06
C ASP A 69 -17.35 6.02 -6.51
N TYR A 70 -18.31 5.58 -7.31
CA TYR A 70 -18.06 5.20 -8.70
C TYR A 70 -17.48 6.35 -9.55
N GLU A 71 -18.02 7.57 -9.42
CA GLU A 71 -17.61 8.71 -10.23
C GLU A 71 -16.21 9.21 -9.83
N GLN A 72 -15.90 9.21 -8.54
CA GLN A 72 -14.58 9.52 -8.02
C GLN A 72 -13.54 8.51 -8.49
N ARG A 73 -13.83 7.20 -8.40
CA ARG A 73 -12.95 6.15 -8.90
C ARG A 73 -12.65 6.31 -10.38
N LYS A 74 -13.67 6.55 -11.19
CA LYS A 74 -13.54 6.72 -12.65
C LYS A 74 -12.60 7.88 -12.98
N LYS A 75 -12.75 9.03 -12.30
CA LYS A 75 -11.86 10.19 -12.47
C LYS A 75 -10.42 9.87 -12.10
N ILE A 76 -10.20 9.17 -10.98
CA ILE A 76 -8.85 8.80 -10.53
C ILE A 76 -8.20 7.81 -11.51
N ILE A 77 -8.93 6.78 -11.94
CA ILE A 77 -8.45 5.80 -12.93
C ILE A 77 -8.07 6.49 -14.24
N GLN A 78 -8.92 7.39 -14.74
CA GLN A 78 -8.64 8.17 -15.95
C GLN A 78 -7.42 9.08 -15.79
N TYR A 79 -7.17 9.57 -14.58
CA TYR A 79 -5.96 10.33 -14.31
C TYR A 79 -4.71 9.44 -14.26
N LEU A 80 -4.82 8.22 -13.73
CA LEU A 80 -3.74 7.24 -13.62
C LEU A 80 -3.38 6.57 -14.97
N SER A 81 -4.28 6.59 -15.95
CA SER A 81 -4.01 6.06 -17.30
C SER A 81 -3.00 6.90 -18.08
N LYS A 82 -2.81 8.16 -17.70
CA LYS A 82 -1.80 9.05 -18.29
C LYS A 82 -0.41 8.59 -17.87
N ASP A 83 0.39 8.15 -18.85
CA ASP A 83 1.81 7.91 -18.62
C ASP A 83 2.47 9.24 -18.26
N ARG A 84 3.05 9.30 -17.06
CA ARG A 84 3.87 10.42 -16.64
C ARG A 84 5.27 9.92 -16.43
N VAL A 85 6.21 10.60 -17.08
CA VAL A 85 7.60 10.60 -16.65
C VAL A 85 7.59 11.27 -15.27
N ARG A 86 7.75 10.49 -14.21
CA ARG A 86 8.14 11.07 -12.92
C ARG A 86 9.62 11.35 -13.04
N GLU A 87 10.01 12.63 -13.03
CA GLU A 87 11.38 12.99 -12.70
C GLU A 87 11.69 12.37 -11.33
N SER A 88 12.76 11.58 -11.28
CA SER A 88 13.18 10.90 -10.05
C SER A 88 13.60 11.96 -9.04
N CYS A 89 12.76 12.22 -8.03
CA CYS A 89 13.16 13.04 -6.88
C CYS A 89 14.04 12.27 -5.88
N TYR A 90 14.47 11.05 -6.22
CA TYR A 90 15.55 10.37 -5.48
C TYR A 90 16.84 10.59 -6.26
N HIS A 91 17.60 11.61 -5.87
CA HIS A 91 19.03 11.59 -6.08
C HIS A 91 19.61 10.46 -5.24
N ASP A 92 20.50 9.70 -5.87
CA ASP A 92 21.38 8.74 -5.25
C ASP A 92 21.96 9.29 -3.94
N SER A 93 21.49 8.80 -2.80
CA SER A 93 22.15 9.03 -1.52
C SER A 93 21.77 7.95 -0.52
N LEU A 94 22.29 6.73 -0.71
CA LEU A 94 22.70 5.89 0.41
C LEU A 94 24.07 5.29 0.04
N PRO A 95 25.06 5.35 0.95
CA PRO A 95 26.41 4.81 0.74
C PRO A 95 26.44 3.28 0.64
#